data_AF-A0A971EMA5-F1
#
_entry.id   AF-A0A971EMA5-F1
#
_cell.length_a   1.000
_cell.length_b   1.000
_cell.length_c   1.000
_cell.angle_alpha   90.00
_cell.angle_beta   90.00
_cell.angle_gamma   90.00
#
_symmetry.space_group_name_H-M   'P 1'
#
loop_
_entity.id
_entity.type
_entity.pdbx_description
1 polymer ?
#
loop_
_entity_poly.entity_id
_entity_poly.type
_entity_poly.pdbx_seq_one_letter_code
_entity_poly.pdbx_strand_id
1 'polypeptide(L)' 'MKLYYVCECCDGVFDEMETAGEGVAEVRALCPDCAEEMGMGSSPSRTNRFFYN' A
#
# COMPACT_ATOMS: atom_id res chain seq x y z
N MET A 1 -15.21 5.13 0.30
CA MET A 1 -13.89 5.76 0.36
C MET A 1 -12.99 4.90 -0.47
N LYS A 2 -12.25 5.49 -1.40
CA LYS A 2 -11.37 4.74 -2.29
C LYS A 2 -9.94 4.86 -1.80
N LEU A 3 -9.32 3.71 -1.52
CA LEU A 3 -7.95 3.58 -1.07
C LEU A 3 -7.07 3.18 -2.24
N TYR A 4 -6.02 3.95 -2.51
CA TYR A 4 -5.02 3.63 -3.52
C TYR A 4 -3.71 3.28 -2.84
N TYR A 5 -3.21 2.07 -3.08
CA TYR A 5 -1.90 1.66 -2.59
C TYR A 5 -0.84 2.01 -3.63
N VAL A 6 0.05 2.93 -3.26
CA VAL A 6 1.10 3.46 -4.13
C VAL A 6 2.44 2.96 -3.64
N CYS A 7 3.26 2.49 -4.59
CA CYS A 7 4.60 2.01 -4.30
C CYS A 7 5.49 3.16 -3.83
N GLU A 8 6.13 3.04 -2.68
CA GLU A 8 7.10 4.05 -2.21
C GLU A 8 8.40 4.08 -3.04
N CYS A 9 8.66 3.06 -3.84
CA CYS A 9 9.87 2.94 -4.66
C CYS A 9 9.69 3.31 -6.13
N CYS A 10 8.62 2.82 -6.77
CA CYS A 10 8.36 3.07 -8.19
C CYS A 10 7.22 4.06 -8.44
N ASP A 11 6.62 4.62 -7.39
CA ASP A 11 5.51 5.58 -7.41
C ASP A 11 4.27 5.07 -8.19
N GLY A 12 4.20 3.77 -8.45
CA GLY A 12 3.11 3.12 -9.16
C GLY A 12 2.00 2.64 -8.23
N VAL A 13 0.74 2.80 -8.64
CA VAL A 13 -0.41 2.18 -7.96
C VAL A 13 -0.38 0.68 -8.21
N PHE A 14 -0.40 -0.12 -7.14
CA PHE A 14 -0.35 -1.58 -7.24
C PHE A 14 -1.58 -2.29 -6.65
N ASP A 15 -2.41 -1.61 -5.87
CA ASP A 15 -3.67 -2.14 -5.33
C ASP A 15 -4.69 -1.01 -5.14
N GLU A 16 -5.98 -1.31 -5.31
CA GLU A 16 -7.08 -0.40 -5.00
C GLU A 16 -8.12 -1.11 -4.14
N MET A 17 -8.58 -0.44 -3.09
CA MET A 17 -9.62 -0.97 -2.20
C MET A 17 -10.75 0.04 -2.05
N GLU A 18 -11.97 -0.43 -2.25
CA GLU A 18 -13.17 0.36 -2.01
C GLU A 18 -13.77 -0.02 -0.65
N THR A 19 -14.01 0.98 0.20
CA THR A 19 -14.63 0.81 1.52
C THR A 19 -15.88 1.67 1.63
N ALA A 20 -16.78 1.35 2.57
CA ALA A 20 -17.96 2.18 2.83
C ALA A 20 -17.55 3.58 3.34
N GLY A 21 -18.02 4.64 2.68
CA GLY A 21 -17.78 6.04 3.02
C GLY A 21 -17.58 6.93 1.78
N GLU A 22 -17.44 8.24 1.96
CA GLU A 22 -17.03 9.18 0.89
C GLU A 22 -15.57 9.60 1.09
N GLY A 23 -14.84 9.82 -0.02
CA GLY A 23 -13.45 10.31 0.01
C GLY A 23 -12.45 9.41 -0.73
N VAL A 24 -11.26 9.96 -0.97
CA VAL A 24 -10.10 9.28 -1.57
C VAL A 24 -8.94 9.35 -0.58
N ALA A 25 -8.26 8.24 -0.38
CA ALA A 25 -7.09 8.14 0.47
C ALA A 25 -5.98 7.36 -0.23
N GLU A 26 -4.74 7.80 -0.06
CA GLU A 26 -3.56 7.17 -0.64
C GLU A 26 -2.74 6.53 0.48
N VAL A 27 -2.30 5.29 0.27
CA VAL A 27 -1.51 4.51 1.20
C VAL A 27 -0.18 4.18 0.53
N ARG A 28 0.92 4.69 1.08
CA ARG A 28 2.26 4.37 0.56
C ARG A 28 2.78 3.09 1.20
N ALA A 29 3.20 2.15 0.37
CA ALA A 29 3.77 0.85 0.78
C ALA A 29 4.67 0.31 -0.33
N LEU A 30 5.42 -0.78 -0.10
CA LEU A 30 6.17 -1.43 -1.17
C LEU A 30 5.25 -2.33 -2.02
N CYS A 31 5.30 -2.18 -3.34
CA CYS A 31 4.66 -3.14 -4.24
C CYS A 31 5.39 -4.50 -4.17
N PRO A 32 4.74 -5.62 -4.51
CA PRO A 32 5.35 -6.94 -4.41
C PRO A 32 6.66 -7.06 -5.19
N ASP A 33 6.74 -6.42 -6.36
CA ASP A 33 7.94 -6.41 -7.19
C ASP A 33 9.13 -5.72 -6.49
N CYS A 34 8.94 -4.50 -5.99
CA CYS A 34 9.98 -3.78 -5.25
C CYS A 34 10.32 -4.44 -3.90
N ALA A 35 9.34 -5.08 -3.23
CA ALA A 35 9.58 -5.83 -2.00
C ALA A 35 10.45 -7.07 -2.25
N GLU A 36 10.19 -7.80 -3.33
CA GLU A 36 10.98 -8.97 -3.75
C GLU A 36 12.40 -8.56 -4.13
N GLU A 37 12.57 -7.50 -4.94
CA GLU A 37 13.88 -6.96 -5.34
C GLU A 37 14.72 -6.47 -4.13
N MET A 38 14.07 -5.95 -3.09
CA MET A 38 14.73 -5.55 -1.84
C MET A 38 15.05 -6.71 -0.90
N GLY A 39 14.72 -7.95 -1.27
CA GLY A 39 14.87 -9.12 -0.40
C GLY A 39 13.95 -9.09 0.82
N MET A 40 12.92 -8.23 0.82
CA MET A 40 11.81 -8.23 1.76
C MET A 40 10.80 -9.28 1.30
N GLY A 41 11.22 -10.55 1.27
CA GLY A 41 10.51 -11.63 0.61
C GLY A 41 9.02 -11.71 0.99
N SER A 42 8.18 -11.86 -0.05
CA SER A 42 6.82 -12.45 -0.12
C SER A 42 5.93 -12.42 1.13
N SER A 43 6.05 -11.38 1.94
CA SER A 43 5.01 -10.97 2.86
C SER A 43 4.58 -9.62 2.31
N PRO A 44 3.34 -9.46 1.82
CA PRO A 44 2.84 -8.14 1.54
C PRO A 44 2.96 -7.46 2.89
N SER A 45 3.96 -6.60 3.02
CA SER A 45 4.14 -5.73 4.16
C SER A 45 3.05 -4.67 4.03
N ARG A 46 1.78 -5.12 4.11
CA ARG A 46 0.65 -4.45 4.69
C ARG A 46 1.06 -4.19 6.14
N THR A 47 2.09 -3.37 6.30
CA THR A 47 2.32 -2.59 7.49
C THR A 47 1.16 -1.61 7.47
N ASN A 48 -0.03 -2.13 7.80
CA ASN A 48 -1.13 -1.38 8.35
C ASN A 48 -0.59 -0.87 9.68
N ARG A 49 0.29 0.13 9.59
CA ARG A 49 0.73 0.95 10.71
C ARG A 49 -0.49 1.80 11.04
N PHE A 50 -1.43 1.17 11.72
CA PHE A 50 -2.46 1.91 12.41
C PHE A 50 -1.74 2.66 13.52
N PHE A 51 -1.46 3.94 13.28
CA PHE A 51 -1.13 4.87 14.34
C PHE A 51 -2.43 5.09 15.13
N TYR A 52 -2.72 4.24 16.12
CA TYR A 52 -3.66 4.59 17.17
C TYR A 52 -2.86 5.35 18.23
N ASN A 53 -3.19 6.65 18.38
CA ASN A 53 -2.73 7.47 19.49
C ASN A 53 -3.64 7.29 20.70
#